data_AF-A0A7I0HUD1-F1
#
_entry.id   AF-A0A7I0HUD1-F1
#
_cell.length_a   1.000
_cell.length_b   1.000
_cell.length_c   1.000
_cell.angle_alpha   90.00
_cell.angle_beta   90.00
_cell.angle_gamma   90.00
#
_symmetry.space_group_name_H-M   'P 1'
#
loop_
_entity.id
_entity.type
_entity.pdbx_description
1 polymer ?
#
loop_
_entity_poly.entity_id
_entity_poly.type
_entity_poly.pdbx_seq_one_letter_code
_entity_poly.pdbx_strand_id
1 'polypeptide(L)'
;MTINWENIISTIIGSGVTLGILKFFFKQYVGNLFNHSLEDHKHKLSATLEEIKHQFETDLVQKRIYIEKRNIVYSELYSHRLDSYSNIRGLFGLTRNLTFEEYSKKDIENFLQKRKVVEGKINEIIANFDENRENSINKMNKYLRMLDFHEARSTWNTFHSYYLKNELYLSLSINKSVLELKNQIHKLLLLYEQINNFPNSLSWTNDITPLENEIDSEIEIVLNNFKTELQTIN
;
A
#
# COMPACT_ATOMS: atom_id res chain seq x y z
N MET A 1 63.91 14.82 -86.53
CA MET A 1 62.70 14.28 -85.88
C MET A 1 62.03 15.45 -85.18
N THR A 2 61.02 16.07 -85.81
CA THR A 2 60.32 17.22 -85.24
C THR A 2 59.31 16.70 -84.22
N ILE A 3 59.53 17.02 -82.94
CA ILE A 3 58.58 16.70 -81.87
C ILE A 3 57.31 17.48 -82.17
N ASN A 4 56.20 16.76 -82.41
CA ASN A 4 54.91 17.38 -82.68
C ASN A 4 54.30 17.87 -81.35
N TRP A 5 54.77 19.03 -80.92
CA TRP A 5 54.38 19.67 -79.66
C TRP A 5 52.87 19.92 -79.54
N GLU A 6 52.17 20.11 -80.65
CA GLU A 6 50.71 20.31 -80.67
C GLU A 6 49.95 19.05 -80.23
N ASN A 7 50.40 17.86 -80.65
CA ASN A 7 49.81 16.59 -80.21
C ASN A 7 50.10 16.30 -78.74
N ILE A 8 51.27 16.69 -78.24
CA ILE A 8 51.63 16.52 -76.83
C ILE A 8 50.82 17.48 -75.95
N ILE A 9 50.70 18.75 -76.35
CA ILE A 9 49.94 19.77 -75.61
C ILE A 9 48.44 19.43 -75.60
N SER A 10 47.86 19.02 -76.73
CA SER A 10 46.45 18.59 -76.80
C SER A 10 46.18 17.33 -75.96
N THR A 11 47.11 16.38 -75.89
CA THR A 11 47.00 15.19 -75.03
C THR A 11 47.10 15.56 -73.54
N ILE A 12 47.97 16.50 -73.16
CA ILE A 12 48.10 17.00 -71.77
C ILE A 12 46.85 17.77 -71.35
N ILE A 13 46.30 18.62 -72.22
CA ILE A 13 45.07 19.36 -71.95
C ILE A 13 43.87 18.40 -71.88
N GLY A 14 43.76 17.46 -72.82
CA GLY A 14 42.70 16.45 -72.83
C GLY A 14 42.74 15.52 -71.61
N SER A 15 43.93 15.10 -71.18
CA SER A 15 44.11 14.31 -69.94
C SER A 15 43.83 15.14 -68.68
N GLY A 16 44.19 16.43 -68.65
CA GLY A 16 43.85 17.33 -67.55
C GLY A 16 42.34 17.57 -67.40
N VAL A 17 41.63 17.77 -68.51
CA VAL A 17 40.17 17.96 -68.52
C VAL A 17 39.45 16.69 -68.11
N THR A 18 39.85 15.52 -68.63
CA THR A 18 39.25 14.23 -68.25
C THR A 18 39.48 13.89 -66.78
N LEU A 19 40.67 14.13 -66.24
CA LEU A 19 40.95 13.99 -64.80
C LEU A 19 40.12 14.96 -63.95
N GLY A 20 39.94 16.20 -64.40
CA GLY A 20 39.09 17.19 -63.73
C GLY A 20 37.63 16.76 -63.64
N ILE A 21 37.08 16.26 -64.76
CA ILE A 21 35.72 15.74 -64.84
C ILE A 21 35.56 14.49 -63.97
N LEU A 22 36.52 13.55 -64.03
CA LEU A 22 36.50 12.33 -63.22
C LEU A 22 36.55 12.66 -61.72
N LYS A 23 37.41 13.61 -61.32
CA LYS A 23 37.51 14.08 -59.94
C LYS A 23 36.23 14.78 -59.48
N PHE A 24 35.58 15.54 -60.35
CA PHE A 24 34.30 16.19 -60.05
C PHE A 24 33.19 15.16 -59.80
N PHE A 25 33.00 14.20 -60.71
CA PHE A 25 32.00 13.14 -60.54
C PHE A 25 32.29 12.25 -59.35
N PHE A 26 33.56 11.89 -59.12
CA PHE A 26 33.96 11.10 -57.95
C PHE A 26 33.69 11.85 -56.64
N LYS A 27 34.04 13.16 -56.57
CA LYS A 27 33.76 14.00 -55.41
C LYS A 27 32.25 14.13 -55.15
N GLN A 28 31.45 14.28 -56.20
CA GLN A 28 30.01 14.39 -56.09
C GLN A 28 29.35 13.06 -55.66
N TYR A 29 29.81 11.94 -56.20
CA TYR A 29 29.32 10.61 -55.84
C TYR A 29 29.68 10.25 -54.39
N VAL A 30 30.93 10.42 -53.99
CA VAL A 30 31.40 10.18 -52.61
C VAL A 30 30.72 11.16 -51.63
N GLY A 31 30.55 12.42 -52.02
CA GLY A 31 29.84 13.42 -51.22
C GLY A 31 28.38 13.04 -50.97
N ASN A 32 27.67 12.57 -52.00
CA ASN A 32 26.28 12.12 -51.85
C ASN A 32 26.17 10.87 -50.98
N LEU A 33 27.04 9.87 -51.16
CA LEU A 33 27.04 8.67 -50.30
C LEU A 33 27.33 9.01 -48.84
N PHE A 34 28.30 9.90 -48.60
CA PHE A 34 28.64 10.33 -47.23
C PHE A 34 27.51 11.14 -46.59
N ASN A 35 26.89 12.05 -47.34
CA ASN A 35 25.75 12.82 -46.86
C ASN A 35 24.55 11.93 -46.54
N HIS A 36 24.25 10.96 -47.39
CA HIS A 36 23.15 10.02 -47.17
C HIS A 36 23.40 9.14 -45.94
N SER A 37 24.61 8.59 -45.80
CA SER A 37 24.99 7.82 -44.60
C SER A 37 24.92 8.68 -43.33
N LEU A 38 25.37 9.93 -43.39
CA LEU A 38 25.33 10.87 -42.27
C LEU A 38 23.89 11.23 -41.90
N GLU A 39 23.02 11.46 -42.88
CA GLU A 39 21.59 11.70 -42.69
C GLU A 39 20.89 10.48 -42.10
N ASP A 40 21.17 9.27 -42.59
CA ASP A 40 20.68 8.02 -42.02
C ASP A 40 21.14 7.84 -40.57
N HIS A 41 22.41 8.13 -40.27
CA HIS A 41 22.94 8.07 -38.90
C HIS A 41 22.26 9.11 -38.00
N LYS A 42 21.99 10.32 -38.48
CA LYS A 42 21.23 11.35 -37.76
C LYS A 42 19.80 10.90 -37.49
N HIS A 43 19.12 10.33 -38.50
CA HIS A 43 17.76 9.83 -38.35
C HIS A 43 17.71 8.67 -37.37
N LYS A 44 18.60 7.69 -37.47
CA LYS A 44 18.72 6.58 -36.52
C LYS A 44 18.99 7.08 -35.11
N LEU A 45 19.94 8.00 -34.95
CA LEU A 45 20.24 8.60 -33.64
C LEU A 45 19.03 9.33 -33.07
N SER A 46 18.32 10.13 -33.89
CA SER A 46 17.12 10.85 -33.47
C SER A 46 15.99 9.90 -33.08
N ALA A 47 15.78 8.82 -33.84
CA ALA A 47 14.78 7.81 -33.53
C ALA A 47 15.10 7.06 -32.23
N THR A 48 16.37 6.64 -32.05
CA THR A 48 16.82 5.99 -30.82
C THR A 48 16.73 6.93 -29.62
N LEU A 49 17.05 8.22 -29.77
CA LEU A 49 16.89 9.20 -28.70
C LEU A 49 15.43 9.38 -28.29
N GLU A 50 14.51 9.45 -29.26
CA GLU A 50 13.09 9.58 -28.98
C GLU A 50 12.53 8.32 -28.30
N GLU A 51 12.97 7.13 -28.72
CA GLU A 51 12.62 5.86 -28.09
C GLU A 51 13.11 5.78 -26.63
N ILE A 52 14.37 6.13 -26.39
CA ILE A 52 14.95 6.18 -25.03
C ILE A 52 14.18 7.18 -24.16
N LYS A 53 13.87 8.37 -24.71
CA LYS A 53 13.13 9.41 -23.99
C LYS A 53 11.72 8.93 -23.62
N HIS A 54 11.00 8.33 -24.57
CA HIS A 54 9.67 7.78 -24.34
C HIS A 54 9.68 6.65 -23.30
N GLN A 55 10.66 5.74 -23.37
CA GLN A 55 10.81 4.67 -22.39
C GLN A 55 11.07 5.24 -21.00
N PHE A 56 11.98 6.22 -20.89
CA PHE A 56 12.28 6.88 -19.63
C PHE A 56 11.07 7.61 -19.05
N GLU A 57 10.30 8.32 -19.86
CA GLU A 57 9.05 8.97 -19.43
C GLU A 57 8.03 7.93 -18.92
N THR A 58 7.89 6.80 -19.63
CA THR A 58 7.00 5.71 -19.23
C THR A 58 7.42 5.10 -17.90
N ASP A 59 8.72 4.80 -17.73
CA ASP A 59 9.26 4.22 -16.50
C ASP A 59 9.09 5.18 -15.31
N LEU A 60 9.30 6.48 -15.52
CA LEU A 60 9.05 7.50 -14.49
C LEU A 60 7.58 7.56 -14.07
N VAL A 61 6.66 7.49 -15.03
CA VAL A 61 5.21 7.50 -14.73
C VAL A 61 4.83 6.24 -13.95
N GLN A 62 5.27 5.06 -14.39
CA GLN A 62 4.99 3.80 -13.69
C GLN A 62 5.56 3.80 -12.27
N LYS A 63 6.81 4.26 -12.09
CA LYS A 63 7.45 4.39 -10.78
C LYS A 63 6.66 5.35 -9.88
N ARG A 64 6.17 6.46 -10.41
CA ARG A 64 5.34 7.41 -9.66
C ARG A 64 4.03 6.79 -9.19
N ILE A 65 3.32 6.10 -10.09
CA ILE A 65 2.05 5.40 -9.76
C ILE A 65 2.29 4.37 -8.66
N TYR A 66 3.37 3.60 -8.76
CA TYR A 66 3.73 2.61 -7.75
C TYR A 66 4.00 3.26 -6.38
N ILE A 67 4.81 4.33 -6.33
CA ILE A 67 5.12 5.04 -5.09
C ILE A 67 3.87 5.64 -4.46
N GLU A 68 3.00 6.26 -5.26
CA GLU A 68 1.74 6.83 -4.80
C GLU A 68 0.84 5.74 -4.20
N LYS A 69 0.66 4.63 -4.91
CA LYS A 69 -0.14 3.50 -4.42
C LYS A 69 0.44 2.90 -3.15
N ARG A 70 1.76 2.74 -3.07
CA ARG A 70 2.45 2.29 -1.86
C ARG A 70 2.18 3.21 -0.67
N ASN A 71 2.28 4.52 -0.84
CA ASN A 71 2.05 5.47 0.24
C ASN A 71 0.60 5.42 0.77
N ILE A 72 -0.38 5.30 -0.14
CA ILE A 72 -1.78 5.10 0.21
C ILE A 72 -1.94 3.80 1.01
N VAL A 73 -1.38 2.71 0.50
CA VAL A 73 -1.42 1.39 1.17
C VAL A 73 -0.83 1.47 2.56
N TYR A 74 0.30 2.16 2.73
CA TYR A 74 0.98 2.27 4.00
C TYR A 74 0.15 3.01 5.04
N SER A 75 -0.41 4.15 4.66
CA SER A 75 -1.26 4.96 5.56
C SER A 75 -2.53 4.21 5.96
N GLU A 76 -3.23 3.61 5.00
CA GLU A 76 -4.49 2.90 5.25
C GLU A 76 -4.26 1.61 6.05
N LEU A 77 -3.21 0.85 5.74
CA LEU A 77 -2.84 -0.35 6.50
C LEU A 77 -2.54 -0.03 7.96
N TYR A 78 -1.79 1.06 8.21
CA TYR A 78 -1.50 1.50 9.57
C TYR A 78 -2.78 1.94 10.32
N SER A 79 -3.70 2.62 9.64
CA SER A 79 -5.00 3.02 10.19
C SER A 79 -5.85 1.81 10.57
N HIS A 80 -6.03 0.86 9.66
CA HIS A 80 -6.80 -0.36 9.93
C HIS A 80 -6.21 -1.19 11.07
N ARG A 81 -4.87 -1.25 11.16
CA ARG A 81 -4.18 -1.87 12.29
C ARG A 81 -4.48 -1.15 13.61
N LEU A 82 -4.47 0.19 13.62
CA LEU A 82 -4.79 0.98 14.80
C LEU A 82 -6.23 0.69 15.26
N ASP A 83 -7.19 0.78 14.34
CA ASP A 83 -8.59 0.52 14.63
C ASP A 83 -8.79 -0.90 15.18
N SER A 84 -8.19 -1.90 14.54
CA SER A 84 -8.24 -3.28 14.99
C SER A 84 -7.68 -3.44 16.39
N TYR A 85 -6.50 -2.90 16.67
CA TYR A 85 -5.85 -3.04 17.96
C TYR A 85 -6.63 -2.33 19.07
N SER A 86 -7.10 -1.10 18.81
CA SER A 86 -7.89 -0.33 19.77
C SER A 86 -9.22 -1.01 20.11
N ASN A 87 -9.93 -1.57 19.14
CA ASN A 87 -11.16 -2.30 19.39
C ASN A 87 -10.92 -3.60 20.18
N ILE A 88 -9.84 -4.32 19.87
CA ILE A 88 -9.45 -5.52 20.61
C ILE A 88 -9.10 -5.14 22.06
N ARG A 89 -8.20 -4.18 22.29
CA ARG A 89 -7.84 -3.71 23.64
C ARG A 89 -9.03 -3.18 24.42
N GLY A 90 -9.99 -2.53 23.74
CA GLY A 90 -11.23 -2.03 24.32
C GLY A 90 -12.11 -3.12 24.96
N LEU A 91 -11.93 -4.40 24.59
CA LEU A 91 -12.67 -5.51 25.18
C LEU A 91 -12.37 -5.65 26.68
N PHE A 92 -11.15 -5.41 27.14
CA PHE A 92 -10.80 -5.61 28.55
C PHE A 92 -9.95 -4.49 29.14
N GLY A 93 -9.76 -3.39 28.40
CA GLY A 93 -9.12 -2.18 28.91
C GLY A 93 -9.95 -1.43 29.96
N LEU A 94 -9.48 -0.26 30.36
CA LEU A 94 -10.11 0.62 31.36
C LEU A 94 -11.41 1.29 30.86
N THR A 95 -12.30 0.55 30.21
CA THR A 95 -13.64 1.03 29.88
C THR A 95 -14.48 0.97 31.15
N ARG A 96 -14.87 2.15 31.65
CA ARG A 96 -15.86 2.26 32.71
C ARG A 96 -17.20 1.82 32.13
N ASN A 97 -17.55 0.55 32.34
CA ASN A 97 -18.88 0.07 31.99
C ASN A 97 -19.91 0.84 32.82
N LEU A 98 -20.94 1.34 32.15
CA LEU A 98 -22.11 1.87 32.84
C LEU A 98 -22.75 0.74 33.64
N THR A 99 -23.07 0.99 34.91
CA THR A 99 -23.74 0.00 35.76
C THR A 99 -25.22 -0.16 35.38
N PHE A 100 -25.79 0.87 34.73
CA PHE A 100 -27.20 0.96 34.34
C PHE A 100 -28.20 0.86 35.51
N GLU A 101 -27.72 0.89 36.75
CA GLU A 101 -28.56 0.73 37.96
C GLU A 101 -29.56 1.88 38.13
N GLU A 102 -29.15 3.09 37.75
CA GLU A 102 -29.96 4.33 37.85
C GLU A 102 -30.81 4.60 36.60
N TYR A 103 -30.73 3.75 35.56
CA TYR A 103 -31.37 4.00 34.27
C TYR A 103 -32.84 3.59 34.30
N SER A 104 -33.71 4.43 33.73
CA SER A 104 -35.09 4.04 33.47
C SER A 104 -35.18 3.07 32.29
N LYS A 105 -36.31 2.37 32.17
CA LYS A 105 -36.61 1.51 31.01
C LYS A 105 -36.46 2.27 29.69
N LYS A 106 -36.90 3.53 29.65
CA LYS A 106 -36.80 4.41 28.47
C LYS A 106 -35.36 4.79 28.16
N ASP A 107 -34.52 4.99 29.18
CA ASP A 107 -33.11 5.31 28.98
C ASP A 107 -32.35 4.12 28.38
N ILE A 108 -32.65 2.91 28.85
CA ILE A 108 -32.10 1.67 28.30
C ILE A 108 -32.54 1.45 26.86
N GLU A 109 -33.82 1.63 26.57
CA GLU A 109 -34.34 1.53 25.20
C GLU A 109 -33.62 2.50 24.25
N ASN A 110 -33.53 3.78 24.64
CA ASN A 110 -32.81 4.79 23.88
C ASN A 110 -31.33 4.46 23.70
N PHE A 111 -30.68 3.94 24.74
CA PHE A 111 -29.28 3.54 24.70
C PHE A 111 -29.05 2.39 23.70
N LEU A 112 -29.90 1.36 23.75
CA LEU A 112 -29.80 0.20 22.86
C LEU A 112 -30.10 0.58 21.40
N GLN A 113 -31.07 1.46 21.15
CA GLN A 113 -31.33 2.00 19.82
C GLN A 113 -30.13 2.77 19.27
N LYS A 114 -29.46 3.61 20.09
CA LYS A 114 -28.23 4.32 19.69
C LYS A 114 -27.08 3.37 19.36
N ARG A 115 -26.98 2.24 20.07
CA ARG A 115 -26.04 1.14 19.75
C ARG A 115 -26.50 0.27 18.58
N LYS A 116 -27.58 0.64 17.88
CA LYS A 116 -28.16 -0.06 16.72
C LYS A 116 -28.53 -1.52 17.03
N VAL A 117 -28.96 -1.79 18.27
CA VAL A 117 -29.49 -3.09 18.64
C VAL A 117 -30.83 -3.31 17.94
N VAL A 118 -31.06 -4.53 17.44
CA VAL A 118 -32.30 -4.89 16.75
C VAL A 118 -33.50 -4.83 17.69
N GLU A 119 -34.62 -4.30 17.21
CA GLU A 119 -35.82 -4.04 18.01
C GLU A 119 -36.33 -5.27 18.78
N GLY A 120 -36.33 -6.45 18.13
CA GLY A 120 -36.72 -7.70 18.80
C GLY A 120 -35.90 -8.00 20.05
N LYS A 121 -34.60 -7.68 20.05
CA LYS A 121 -33.72 -7.90 21.21
C LYS A 121 -33.92 -6.83 22.28
N ILE A 122 -34.20 -5.58 21.87
CA ILE A 122 -34.57 -4.50 22.79
C ILE A 122 -35.82 -4.91 23.56
N ASN A 123 -36.87 -5.33 22.86
CA ASN A 123 -38.13 -5.79 23.44
C ASN A 123 -37.93 -6.96 24.42
N GLU A 124 -37.09 -7.93 24.05
CA GLU A 124 -36.73 -9.05 24.94
C GLU A 124 -36.03 -8.60 26.22
N ILE A 125 -35.12 -7.62 26.14
CA ILE A 125 -34.37 -7.08 27.30
C ILE A 125 -35.31 -6.31 28.23
N ILE A 126 -36.22 -5.49 27.68
CA ILE A 126 -37.06 -4.57 28.47
C ILE A 126 -38.40 -5.18 28.93
N ALA A 127 -38.77 -6.36 28.44
CA ALA A 127 -40.07 -7.01 28.71
C ALA A 127 -40.38 -7.10 30.21
N ASN A 128 -39.42 -7.57 31.01
CA ASN A 128 -39.59 -7.79 32.46
C ASN A 128 -38.71 -6.84 33.29
N PHE A 129 -38.38 -5.66 32.75
CA PHE A 129 -37.44 -4.73 33.39
C PHE A 129 -37.92 -4.27 34.78
N ASP A 130 -39.23 -4.03 34.92
CA ASP A 130 -39.82 -3.54 36.17
C ASP A 130 -39.98 -4.65 37.22
N GLU A 131 -40.10 -5.91 36.78
CA GLU A 131 -40.23 -7.09 37.65
C GLU A 131 -38.87 -7.62 38.13
N ASN A 132 -37.86 -7.58 37.25
CA ASN A 132 -36.51 -8.08 37.55
C ASN A 132 -35.44 -7.29 36.77
N ARG A 133 -35.16 -6.08 37.28
CA ARG A 133 -34.17 -5.15 36.71
C ARG A 133 -32.80 -5.78 36.56
N GLU A 134 -32.32 -6.50 37.57
CA GLU A 134 -30.99 -7.11 37.57
C GLU A 134 -30.83 -8.11 36.42
N ASN A 135 -31.83 -8.98 36.20
CA ASN A 135 -31.80 -9.92 35.09
C ASN A 135 -31.79 -9.23 33.72
N SER A 136 -32.58 -8.16 33.55
CA SER A 136 -32.57 -7.39 32.30
C SER A 136 -31.23 -6.70 32.05
N ILE A 137 -30.61 -6.09 33.08
CA ILE A 137 -29.28 -5.50 32.98
C ILE A 137 -28.24 -6.57 32.63
N ASN A 138 -28.30 -7.74 33.26
CA ASN A 138 -27.39 -8.85 32.96
C ASN A 138 -27.54 -9.36 31.52
N LYS A 139 -28.77 -9.52 31.02
CA LYS A 139 -29.02 -9.89 29.61
C LYS A 139 -28.48 -8.84 28.65
N MET A 140 -28.71 -7.57 28.96
CA MET A 140 -28.21 -6.44 28.17
C MET A 140 -26.68 -6.47 28.12
N ASN A 141 -26.01 -6.54 29.27
CA ASN A 141 -24.55 -6.57 29.35
C ASN A 141 -23.95 -7.75 28.58
N LYS A 142 -24.55 -8.94 28.67
CA LYS A 142 -24.14 -10.10 27.86
C LYS A 142 -24.28 -9.86 26.36
N TYR A 143 -25.37 -9.22 25.93
CA TYR A 143 -25.59 -8.94 24.52
C TYR A 143 -24.66 -7.83 24.00
N LEU A 144 -24.48 -6.75 24.75
CA LEU A 144 -23.51 -5.70 24.42
C LEU A 144 -22.10 -6.27 24.33
N ARG A 145 -21.74 -7.15 25.27
CA ARG A 145 -20.45 -7.86 25.23
C ARG A 145 -20.25 -8.64 23.94
N MET A 146 -21.27 -9.36 23.50
CA MET A 146 -21.25 -10.09 22.23
C MET A 146 -21.07 -9.13 21.04
N LEU A 147 -21.73 -7.97 21.05
CA LEU A 147 -21.55 -6.95 20.01
C LEU A 147 -20.13 -6.39 19.98
N ASP A 148 -19.53 -6.11 21.14
CA ASP A 148 -18.16 -5.60 21.22
C ASP A 148 -17.16 -6.61 20.64
N PHE A 149 -17.32 -7.90 20.92
CA PHE A 149 -16.51 -8.96 20.29
C PHE A 149 -16.72 -9.04 18.77
N HIS A 150 -17.97 -8.91 18.31
CA HIS A 150 -18.26 -8.88 16.88
C HIS A 150 -17.59 -7.68 16.19
N GLU A 151 -17.63 -6.50 16.81
CA GLU A 151 -16.97 -5.29 16.33
C GLU A 151 -15.45 -5.48 16.26
N ALA A 152 -14.81 -5.98 17.33
CA ALA A 152 -13.39 -6.29 17.34
C ALA A 152 -13.00 -7.27 16.22
N ARG A 153 -13.76 -8.36 16.04
CA ARG A 153 -13.52 -9.33 14.96
C ARG A 153 -13.74 -8.73 13.56
N SER A 154 -14.72 -7.85 13.41
CA SER A 154 -14.96 -7.14 12.15
C SER A 154 -13.78 -6.22 11.78
N THR A 155 -13.26 -5.45 12.73
CA THR A 155 -12.08 -4.59 12.52
C THR A 155 -10.82 -5.41 12.23
N TRP A 156 -10.65 -6.54 12.91
CA TRP A 156 -9.58 -7.49 12.63
C TRP A 156 -9.66 -8.05 11.20
N ASN A 157 -10.84 -8.50 10.77
CA ASN A 157 -11.04 -9.01 9.42
C ASN A 157 -10.78 -7.95 8.35
N THR A 158 -11.12 -6.69 8.63
CA THR A 158 -10.84 -5.55 7.75
C THR A 158 -9.33 -5.36 7.59
N PHE A 159 -8.60 -5.28 8.71
CA PHE A 159 -7.14 -5.19 8.69
C PHE A 159 -6.48 -6.37 7.98
N HIS A 160 -6.87 -7.60 8.32
CA HIS A 160 -6.35 -8.82 7.70
C HIS A 160 -6.58 -8.85 6.18
N SER A 161 -7.80 -8.54 5.75
CA SER A 161 -8.15 -8.51 4.33
C SER A 161 -7.40 -7.42 3.58
N TYR A 162 -7.23 -6.25 4.20
CA TYR A 162 -6.49 -5.14 3.59
C TYR A 162 -5.02 -5.49 3.40
N TYR A 163 -4.39 -6.09 4.42
CA TYR A 163 -3.02 -6.59 4.35
C TYR A 163 -2.84 -7.57 3.18
N LEU A 164 -3.67 -8.62 3.10
CA LEU A 164 -3.56 -9.63 2.05
C LEU A 164 -3.75 -9.06 0.64
N LYS A 165 -4.71 -8.14 0.46
CA LYS A 165 -4.99 -7.53 -0.84
C LYS A 165 -3.84 -6.64 -1.34
N ASN A 166 -3.06 -6.08 -0.43
CA ASN A 166 -2.06 -5.06 -0.75
C ASN A 166 -0.63 -5.49 -0.45
N GLU A 167 -0.39 -6.78 -0.14
CA GLU A 167 0.92 -7.32 0.19
C GLU A 167 1.98 -6.98 -0.87
N LEU A 168 1.59 -6.97 -2.14
CA LEU A 168 2.47 -6.67 -3.28
C LEU A 168 3.06 -5.24 -3.28
N TYR A 169 2.48 -4.32 -2.52
CA TYR A 169 2.96 -2.95 -2.37
C TYR A 169 3.86 -2.77 -1.15
N LEU A 170 4.00 -3.79 -0.29
CA LEU A 170 4.78 -3.72 0.93
C LEU A 170 6.25 -4.04 0.67
N SER A 171 7.17 -3.21 1.17
CA SER A 171 8.59 -3.56 1.22
C SER A 171 8.77 -4.79 2.12
N LEU A 172 9.83 -5.57 1.91
CA LEU A 172 10.11 -6.77 2.70
C LEU A 172 10.16 -6.49 4.21
N SER A 173 10.72 -5.33 4.59
CA SER A 173 10.82 -4.89 6.00
C SER A 173 9.44 -4.61 6.60
N ILE A 174 8.61 -3.85 5.89
CA ILE A 174 7.23 -3.54 6.33
C ILE A 174 6.38 -4.80 6.36
N ASN A 175 6.45 -5.63 5.32
CA ASN A 175 5.67 -6.86 5.26
C ASN A 175 5.98 -7.77 6.45
N LYS A 176 7.26 -8.00 6.75
CA LYS A 176 7.68 -8.82 7.88
C LYS A 176 7.16 -8.27 9.22
N SER A 177 7.42 -7.00 9.50
CA SER A 177 7.04 -6.39 10.78
C SER A 177 5.52 -6.30 10.97
N VAL A 178 4.76 -6.00 9.91
CA VAL A 178 3.30 -6.03 9.95
C VAL A 178 2.76 -7.44 10.12
N LEU A 179 3.38 -8.45 9.50
CA LEU A 179 2.95 -9.85 9.62
C LEU A 179 3.11 -10.37 11.06
N GLU A 180 4.24 -10.08 11.69
CA GLU A 180 4.52 -10.44 13.10
C GLU A 180 3.47 -9.81 14.02
N LEU A 181 3.31 -8.49 13.94
CA LEU A 181 2.34 -7.73 14.73
C LEU A 181 0.90 -8.19 14.48
N LYS A 182 0.54 -8.47 13.22
CA LYS A 182 -0.76 -9.03 12.84
C LYS A 182 -1.02 -10.31 13.62
N ASN A 183 -0.09 -11.26 13.58
CA ASN A 183 -0.27 -12.56 14.25
C ASN A 183 -0.44 -12.41 15.77
N GLN A 184 0.29 -11.49 16.40
CA GLN A 184 0.14 -11.21 17.83
C GLN A 184 -1.22 -10.58 18.16
N ILE A 185 -1.68 -9.60 17.38
CA ILE A 185 -3.01 -8.99 17.54
C ILE A 185 -4.11 -10.07 17.41
N HIS A 186 -3.97 -10.99 16.44
CA HIS A 186 -4.90 -12.11 16.31
C HIS A 186 -4.91 -13.00 17.55
N LYS A 187 -3.72 -13.36 18.02
CA LYS A 187 -3.55 -14.18 19.23
C LYS A 187 -4.22 -13.52 20.43
N LEU A 188 -4.05 -12.21 20.61
CA LEU A 188 -4.69 -11.45 21.69
C LEU A 188 -6.22 -11.54 21.61
N LEU A 189 -6.81 -11.36 20.43
CA LEU A 189 -8.25 -11.52 20.23
C LEU A 189 -8.73 -12.93 20.62
N LEU A 190 -8.00 -13.98 20.22
CA LEU A 190 -8.34 -15.36 20.58
C LEU A 190 -8.27 -15.61 22.09
N LEU A 191 -7.27 -15.06 22.78
CA LEU A 191 -7.16 -15.17 24.24
C LEU A 191 -8.32 -14.45 24.95
N TYR A 192 -8.71 -13.28 24.47
CA TYR A 192 -9.87 -12.54 24.97
C TYR A 192 -11.18 -13.30 24.77
N GLU A 193 -11.38 -13.91 23.60
CA GLU A 193 -12.53 -14.77 23.34
C GLU A 193 -12.55 -16.00 24.27
N GLN A 194 -11.38 -16.61 24.49
CA GLN A 194 -11.24 -17.75 25.38
C GLN A 194 -11.64 -17.39 26.82
N ILE A 195 -11.15 -16.27 27.36
CA ILE A 195 -11.50 -15.83 28.73
C ILE A 195 -12.97 -15.46 28.86
N ASN A 196 -13.54 -14.83 27.82
CA ASN A 196 -14.95 -14.49 27.82
C ASN A 196 -15.84 -15.74 27.83
N ASN A 197 -15.46 -16.79 27.11
CA ASN A 197 -16.23 -18.03 27.02
C ASN A 197 -15.96 -18.97 28.20
N PHE A 198 -14.74 -18.95 28.74
CA PHE A 198 -14.27 -19.80 29.83
C PHE A 198 -13.58 -18.96 30.89
N PRO A 199 -14.33 -18.33 31.80
CA PRO A 199 -13.75 -17.56 32.90
C PRO A 199 -12.75 -18.40 33.70
N ASN A 200 -11.60 -17.82 34.05
CA ASN A 200 -10.47 -18.47 34.73
C ASN A 200 -9.66 -19.49 33.92
N SER A 201 -9.88 -19.61 32.60
CA SER A 201 -9.07 -20.51 31.76
C SER A 201 -7.64 -20.02 31.52
N LEU A 202 -7.39 -18.73 31.75
CA LEU A 202 -6.12 -18.05 31.47
C LEU A 202 -5.81 -17.07 32.60
N SER A 203 -4.53 -16.84 32.83
CA SER A 203 -4.00 -15.85 33.77
C SER A 203 -3.78 -14.51 33.07
N TRP A 204 -4.39 -13.45 33.60
CA TRP A 204 -4.16 -12.08 33.12
C TRP A 204 -2.67 -11.71 33.13
N THR A 205 -1.99 -11.97 34.25
CA THR A 205 -0.60 -11.56 34.45
C THR A 205 0.40 -12.36 33.63
N ASN A 206 0.09 -13.63 33.34
CA ASN A 206 1.06 -14.55 32.73
C ASN A 206 0.80 -14.76 31.23
N ASP A 207 -0.46 -14.72 30.79
CA ASP A 207 -0.83 -15.07 29.42
C ASP A 207 -1.15 -13.83 28.57
N ILE A 208 -1.79 -12.81 29.17
CA ILE A 208 -2.34 -11.66 28.42
C ILE A 208 -1.44 -10.45 28.52
N THR A 209 -1.15 -9.96 29.73
CA THR A 209 -0.37 -8.73 29.94
C THR A 209 1.00 -8.78 29.26
N PRO A 210 1.74 -9.90 29.24
CA PRO A 210 2.99 -9.97 28.50
C PRO A 210 2.81 -9.76 26.98
N LEU A 211 1.77 -10.35 26.40
CA LEU A 211 1.45 -10.21 24.98
C LEU A 211 0.98 -8.78 24.65
N GLU A 212 0.19 -8.15 25.51
CA GLU A 212 -0.21 -6.75 25.36
C GLU A 212 1.02 -5.83 25.32
N ASN A 213 1.95 -6.02 26.25
CA ASN A 213 3.18 -5.23 26.32
C ASN A 213 4.09 -5.47 25.11
N GLU A 214 4.17 -6.72 24.64
CA GLU A 214 4.90 -7.09 23.42
C GLU A 214 4.32 -6.34 22.21
N ILE A 215 2.99 -6.43 22.02
CA ILE A 215 2.28 -5.72 20.95
C ILE A 215 2.48 -4.21 21.05
N ASP A 216 2.33 -3.62 22.24
CA ASP A 216 2.50 -2.18 22.46
C ASP A 216 3.91 -1.72 22.06
N SER A 217 4.93 -2.52 22.36
CA SER A 217 6.31 -2.23 21.93
C SER A 217 6.53 -2.37 20.42
N GLU A 218 5.93 -3.38 19.78
CA GLU A 218 6.05 -3.62 18.35
C GLU A 218 5.32 -2.56 17.51
N ILE A 219 4.22 -2.00 18.01
CA ILE A 219 3.48 -0.92 17.35
C ILE A 219 4.38 0.29 17.09
N GLU A 220 5.24 0.65 18.03
CA GLU A 220 6.18 1.77 17.87
C GLU A 220 7.23 1.46 16.79
N ILE A 221 7.76 0.23 16.78
CA ILE A 221 8.73 -0.23 15.79
C ILE A 221 8.11 -0.17 14.39
N VAL A 222 6.91 -0.74 14.23
CA VAL A 222 6.18 -0.74 12.96
C VAL A 222 5.91 0.68 12.48
N LEU A 223 5.47 1.59 13.37
CA LEU A 223 5.26 2.99 13.02
C LEU A 223 6.55 3.66 12.52
N ASN A 224 7.68 3.42 13.18
CA ASN A 224 8.96 3.97 12.77
C ASN A 224 9.43 3.43 11.42
N ASN A 225 9.20 2.14 11.14
CA ASN A 225 9.46 1.55 9.83
C ASN A 225 8.62 2.23 8.74
N PHE A 226 7.31 2.41 8.98
CA PHE A 226 6.43 3.13 8.06
C PHE A 226 6.92 4.55 7.79
N LYS A 227 7.25 5.31 8.84
CA LYS A 227 7.79 6.67 8.70
C LYS A 227 9.08 6.70 7.89
N THR A 228 10.00 5.79 8.16
CA THR A 228 11.29 5.71 7.46
C THR A 228 11.10 5.46 5.96
N GLU A 229 10.26 4.49 5.60
CA GLU A 229 9.99 4.14 4.20
C GLU A 229 9.21 5.21 3.43
N LEU A 230 8.39 6.01 4.13
CA LEU A 230 7.73 7.18 3.56
C LEU A 230 8.72 8.35 3.35
N GLN A 231 9.76 8.43 4.17
CA GLN A 231 10.79 9.49 4.10
C GLN A 231 11.92 9.18 3.13
N THR A 232 12.23 7.92 2.85
CA THR A 232 13.27 7.49 1.89
C THR A 232 12.88 7.66 0.42
N ILE A 233 11.82 8.42 0.12
CA ILE A 233 11.46 8.82 -1.23
C ILE A 233 12.33 10.01 -1.64
N ASN A 234 13.63 9.75 -1.86
CA ASN A 234 14.55 10.60 -2.60
C ASN A 234 15.18 9.77 -3.73
#